data_AF-A0A176S145-F1
#
_entry.id   AF-A0A176S145-F1
#
_cell.length_a   1.000
_cell.length_b   1.000
_cell.length_c   1.000
_cell.angle_alpha   90.00
_cell.angle_beta   90.00
_cell.angle_gamma   90.00
#
_symmetry.space_group_name_H-M   'P 1'
#
loop_
_entity.id
_entity.type
_entity.pdbx_description
1 polymer ?
#
loop_
_entity_poly.entity_id
_entity_poly.type
_entity_poly.pdbx_seq_one_letter_code
_entity_poly.pdbx_strand_id
1 'polypeptide(L)'
;KSRLQRLGMGHCAGIGCAAEQCIYLIRRQLKKLYLEYKTLLYEKLVSEEQQDYDKITEERGNLVDLENALKFLMRWIHRQTGKRVIVLLDEYDTPIHAGHEYGYYEEIVVFMLNLLSGALKDNTDLEKGVVTGILPLVFNSIFSGLNNLDVLPLLRPEFQDCFGFLVPELKQLSEDFSLTDNQLAALKTWYNGYLFGNRVIYNPWSVLNFLASSDRFPRPYWINTGSDALLRGLITHSETGFQAQIETLLAGGTIQTP
;
A
#
# COMPACT_ATOMS: atom_id res chain seq x y z
N LYS A 1 13.67 -19.07 -10.84
CA LYS A 1 13.06 -17.72 -10.93
C LYS A 1 13.66 -16.94 -9.77
N SER A 2 14.51 -15.95 -9.99
CA SER A 2 15.01 -15.06 -8.92
C SER A 2 13.87 -14.11 -8.55
N ARG A 3 13.24 -14.35 -7.40
CA ARG A 3 12.05 -13.62 -6.94
C ARG A 3 12.47 -12.78 -5.75
N LEU A 4 12.53 -11.45 -5.92
CA LEU A 4 12.64 -10.53 -4.79
C LEU A 4 11.30 -10.59 -4.03
N GLN A 5 11.26 -11.25 -2.87
CA GLN A 5 10.03 -11.42 -2.09
C GLN A 5 9.89 -10.33 -1.02
N ARG A 6 8.75 -9.63 -1.08
CA ARG A 6 8.01 -8.95 0.00
C ARG A 6 8.83 -8.03 0.91
N LEU A 7 9.03 -6.78 0.46
CA LEU A 7 9.27 -5.65 1.35
C LEU A 7 7.92 -5.19 1.90
N GLY A 8 7.65 -5.46 3.19
CA GLY A 8 6.50 -4.87 3.90
C GLY A 8 6.94 -3.61 4.64
N MET A 9 6.36 -2.46 4.31
CA MET A 9 6.69 -1.16 4.93
C MET A 9 5.78 -0.81 6.12
N GLY A 10 4.93 -1.75 6.57
CA GLY A 10 3.91 -1.59 7.62
C GLY A 10 4.35 -1.29 9.06
N HIS A 11 5.61 -0.90 9.34
CA HIS A 11 6.09 -0.66 10.72
C HIS A 11 6.18 0.82 11.12
N CYS A 12 5.70 1.77 10.31
CA CYS A 12 5.87 3.21 10.55
C CYS A 12 4.81 3.85 11.48
N ALA A 13 3.82 3.10 11.98
CA ALA A 13 2.75 3.63 12.82
C ALA A 13 3.07 3.48 14.33
N GLY A 14 3.07 4.58 15.10
CA GLY A 14 2.86 4.51 16.55
C GLY A 14 3.78 5.29 17.49
N ILE A 15 4.74 6.09 17.03
CA ILE A 15 5.55 6.96 17.91
C ILE A 15 5.74 8.27 17.15
N GLY A 16 5.78 9.43 17.83
CA GLY A 16 5.97 10.75 17.19
C GLY A 16 7.26 10.80 16.38
N CYS A 17 7.21 10.32 15.14
CA CYS A 17 8.36 10.02 14.31
C CYS A 17 8.68 11.24 13.46
N ALA A 18 9.90 11.75 13.59
CA ALA A 18 10.50 12.55 12.53
C ALA A 18 10.74 11.67 11.29
N ALA A 19 10.91 12.28 10.11
CA ALA A 19 11.27 11.61 8.86
C ALA A 19 12.42 10.59 9.04
N GLU A 20 13.39 10.93 9.87
CA GLU A 20 14.54 10.10 10.22
C GLU A 20 14.15 8.70 10.74
N GLN A 21 13.12 8.62 11.57
CA GLN A 21 12.67 7.35 12.15
C GLN A 21 11.95 6.50 11.11
N CYS A 22 11.17 7.11 10.22
CA CYS A 22 10.55 6.41 9.09
C CYS A 22 11.63 5.85 8.14
N ILE A 23 12.61 6.68 7.78
CA ILE A 23 13.75 6.26 6.94
C ILE A 23 14.58 5.16 7.64
N TYR A 24 14.75 5.24 8.95
CA TYR A 24 15.40 4.18 9.73
C TYR A 24 14.67 2.84 9.61
N LEU A 25 13.33 2.83 9.67
CA LEU A 25 12.54 1.61 9.48
C LEU A 25 12.70 1.05 8.06
N ILE A 26 12.73 1.91 7.04
CA ILE A 26 13.00 1.49 5.65
C ILE A 26 14.41 0.92 5.53
N ARG A 27 15.42 1.54 6.12
CA ARG A 27 16.79 1.03 6.20
C ARG A 27 16.84 -0.38 6.81
N ARG A 28 16.07 -0.63 7.88
CA ARG A 28 15.97 -1.97 8.49
C ARG A 28 15.38 -3.02 7.54
N GLN A 29 14.37 -2.65 6.74
CA GLN A 29 13.82 -3.54 5.72
C GLN A 29 14.82 -3.81 4.59
N LEU A 30 15.53 -2.78 4.11
CA LEU A 30 16.58 -2.93 3.10
C LEU A 30 17.72 -3.82 3.60
N LYS A 31 18.18 -3.61 4.84
CA LYS A 31 19.18 -4.49 5.47
C LYS A 31 18.71 -5.94 5.51
N LYS A 32 17.48 -6.20 5.95
CA LYS A 32 16.93 -7.57 5.99
C LYS A 32 16.95 -8.20 4.60
N LEU A 33 16.51 -7.45 3.59
CA LEU A 33 16.51 -7.89 2.20
C LEU A 33 17.93 -8.19 1.70
N TYR A 34 18.90 -7.32 1.96
CA TYR A 34 20.30 -7.57 1.62
C TYR A 34 20.81 -8.83 2.32
N LEU A 35 20.56 -9.01 3.61
CA LEU A 35 21.01 -10.20 4.32
C LEU A 35 20.42 -11.50 3.75
N GLU A 36 19.19 -11.48 3.26
CA GLU A 36 18.56 -12.62 2.57
C GLU A 36 19.34 -13.05 1.32
N TYR A 37 19.89 -12.10 0.57
CA TYR A 37 20.65 -12.35 -0.65
C TYR A 37 22.17 -12.48 -0.43
N LYS A 38 22.64 -12.42 0.82
CA LYS A 38 24.08 -12.41 1.13
C LYS A 38 24.82 -13.59 0.54
N THR A 39 24.30 -14.81 0.72
CA THR A 39 24.93 -16.05 0.23
C THR A 39 24.98 -16.12 -1.30
N LEU A 40 24.03 -15.48 -1.99
CA LEU A 40 24.00 -15.45 -3.45
C LEU A 40 24.99 -14.43 -4.04
N LEU A 41 25.15 -13.30 -3.36
CA LEU A 41 25.79 -12.10 -3.91
C LEU A 41 27.19 -11.86 -3.35
N TYR A 42 27.35 -11.81 -2.03
CA TYR A 42 28.43 -11.09 -1.36
C TYR A 42 29.84 -11.56 -1.76
N GLU A 43 30.07 -12.87 -1.81
CA GLU A 43 31.37 -13.45 -2.20
C GLU A 43 31.74 -13.19 -3.67
N LYS A 44 30.75 -12.84 -4.50
CA LYS A 44 30.92 -12.61 -5.94
C LYS A 44 30.93 -11.12 -6.32
N LEU A 45 30.83 -10.24 -5.34
CA LEU A 45 30.96 -8.80 -5.51
C LEU A 45 32.45 -8.42 -5.55
N VAL A 46 32.80 -7.39 -6.33
CA VAL A 46 34.15 -6.79 -6.23
C VAL A 46 34.27 -5.93 -4.97
N SER A 47 35.49 -5.57 -4.58
CA SER A 47 35.78 -4.83 -3.34
C SER A 47 34.91 -3.57 -3.16
N GLU A 48 34.75 -2.77 -4.21
CA GLU A 48 33.95 -1.55 -4.19
C GLU A 48 32.46 -1.85 -3.96
N GLU A 49 31.95 -2.91 -4.60
CA GLU A 49 30.55 -3.33 -4.44
C GLU A 49 30.29 -3.96 -3.07
N GLN A 50 31.28 -4.66 -2.49
CA GLN A 50 31.21 -5.15 -1.11
C GLN A 50 31.11 -3.97 -0.13
N GLN A 51 31.88 -2.89 -0.35
CA GLN A 51 31.76 -1.68 0.46
C GLN A 51 30.36 -1.06 0.36
N ASP A 52 29.80 -0.96 -0.84
CA ASP A 52 28.42 -0.48 -1.03
C ASP A 52 27.38 -1.40 -0.39
N TYR A 53 27.61 -2.71 -0.43
CA TYR A 53 26.78 -3.70 0.26
C TYR A 53 26.81 -3.51 1.77
N ASP A 54 28.00 -3.34 2.33
CA ASP A 54 28.25 -3.21 3.75
C ASP A 54 27.67 -1.90 4.31
N LYS A 55 27.66 -0.81 3.55
CA LYS A 55 26.94 0.42 3.93
C LYS A 55 25.47 0.16 4.28
N ILE A 56 24.80 -0.73 3.55
CA ILE A 56 23.40 -1.08 3.82
C ILE A 56 23.30 -2.07 4.98
N THR A 57 24.08 -3.16 4.96
CA THR A 57 23.95 -4.20 6.00
C THR A 57 24.46 -3.79 7.37
N GLU A 58 25.42 -2.87 7.42
CA GLU A 58 25.96 -2.32 8.67
C GLU A 58 25.28 -1.00 9.07
N GLU A 59 24.27 -0.55 8.31
CA GLU A 59 23.47 0.65 8.62
C GLU A 59 24.31 1.94 8.65
N ARG A 60 25.43 1.98 7.89
CA ARG A 60 26.36 3.13 7.77
C ARG A 60 26.09 4.02 6.56
N GLY A 61 25.25 3.58 5.63
CA GLY A 61 24.91 4.31 4.41
C GLY A 61 24.10 5.59 4.67
N ASN A 62 24.41 6.64 3.91
CA ASN A 62 23.66 7.88 3.90
C ASN A 62 22.35 7.73 3.08
N LEU A 63 21.57 8.82 2.95
CA LEU A 63 20.31 8.80 2.20
C LEU A 63 20.48 8.35 0.76
N VAL A 64 21.52 8.83 0.07
CA VAL A 64 21.79 8.48 -1.33
C VAL A 64 22.13 6.99 -1.48
N ASP A 65 22.86 6.41 -0.52
CA ASP A 65 23.13 4.97 -0.50
C ASP A 65 21.81 4.17 -0.37
N LEU A 66 20.90 4.62 0.50
CA LEU A 66 19.59 3.98 0.68
C LEU A 66 18.71 4.10 -0.56
N GLU A 67 18.63 5.28 -1.17
CA GLU A 67 17.86 5.54 -2.40
C GLU A 67 18.34 4.67 -3.57
N ASN A 68 19.64 4.32 -3.63
CA ASN A 68 20.19 3.45 -4.66
C ASN A 68 20.20 1.96 -4.29
N ALA A 69 19.80 1.60 -3.06
CA ALA A 69 19.95 0.25 -2.55
C ALA A 69 19.23 -0.80 -3.42
N LEU A 70 17.96 -0.56 -3.77
CA LEU A 70 17.21 -1.50 -4.61
C LEU A 70 17.81 -1.63 -6.01
N LYS A 71 18.26 -0.53 -6.60
CA LYS A 71 18.90 -0.51 -7.92
C LYS A 71 20.15 -1.40 -7.95
N PHE A 72 21.06 -1.21 -6.99
CA PHE A 72 22.28 -2.01 -6.93
C PHE A 72 22.01 -3.47 -6.61
N LEU A 73 21.10 -3.74 -5.68
CA LEU A 73 20.72 -5.11 -5.37
C LEU A 73 20.16 -5.83 -6.61
N MET A 74 19.27 -5.19 -7.37
CA MET A 74 18.71 -5.74 -8.60
C MET A 74 19.80 -6.03 -9.64
N ARG A 75 20.73 -5.09 -9.84
CA ARG A 75 21.87 -5.25 -10.74
C ARG A 75 22.73 -6.46 -10.37
N TRP A 76 23.04 -6.62 -9.09
CA TRP A 76 23.85 -7.75 -8.63
C TRP A 76 23.10 -9.08 -8.75
N ILE A 77 21.81 -9.13 -8.43
CA ILE A 77 20.97 -10.33 -8.63
C ILE A 77 20.93 -10.70 -10.11
N HIS A 78 20.70 -9.73 -11.00
CA HIS A 78 20.67 -9.96 -12.43
C HIS A 78 22.00 -10.53 -12.93
N ARG A 79 23.12 -9.89 -12.55
CA ARG A 79 24.46 -10.36 -12.92
C ARG A 79 24.74 -11.79 -12.45
N GLN A 80 24.34 -12.14 -11.22
CA GLN A 80 24.61 -13.47 -10.66
C GLN A 80 23.69 -14.58 -11.16
N THR A 81 22.47 -14.23 -11.60
CA THR A 81 21.46 -15.21 -12.01
C THR A 81 21.26 -15.28 -13.52
N GLY A 82 21.76 -14.29 -14.27
CA GLY A 82 21.49 -14.10 -15.69
C GLY A 82 20.02 -13.79 -15.99
N LYS A 83 19.22 -13.41 -14.98
CA LYS A 83 17.78 -13.17 -15.11
C LYS A 83 17.42 -11.81 -14.54
N ARG A 84 16.69 -11.02 -15.33
CA ARG A 84 16.08 -9.76 -14.88
C ARG A 84 15.16 -9.99 -13.68
N VAL A 85 15.06 -8.99 -12.80
CA VAL A 85 14.43 -9.08 -11.49
C VAL A 85 12.95 -8.72 -11.58
N ILE A 86 12.10 -9.49 -10.88
CA ILE A 86 10.71 -9.12 -10.64
C ILE A 86 10.62 -8.47 -9.25
N VAL A 87 10.07 -7.26 -9.19
CA VAL A 87 9.88 -6.50 -7.95
C VAL A 87 8.41 -6.61 -7.52
N LEU A 88 8.18 -7.06 -6.28
CA LEU A 88 6.87 -7.08 -5.65
C LEU A 88 6.91 -6.18 -4.41
N LEU A 89 6.27 -5.03 -4.48
CA LEU A 89 6.23 -4.05 -3.41
C LEU A 89 4.82 -3.94 -2.84
N ASP A 90 4.69 -4.23 -1.55
CA ASP A 90 3.41 -4.21 -0.86
C ASP A 90 3.31 -2.92 -0.04
N GLU A 91 2.14 -2.26 -0.06
CA GLU A 91 1.83 -1.07 0.74
C GLU A 91 2.88 0.05 0.62
N TYR A 92 3.26 0.38 -0.62
CA TYR A 92 4.37 1.32 -0.89
C TYR A 92 4.14 2.72 -0.29
N ASP A 93 2.89 3.08 -0.07
CA ASP A 93 2.42 4.38 0.39
C ASP A 93 2.29 4.49 1.91
N THR A 94 2.57 3.42 2.67
CA THR A 94 2.59 3.47 4.14
C THR A 94 3.52 4.57 4.70
N PRO A 95 4.78 4.71 4.23
CA PRO A 95 5.65 5.79 4.69
C PRO A 95 5.09 7.18 4.37
N ILE A 96 4.41 7.32 3.24
CA ILE A 96 3.82 8.57 2.77
C ILE A 96 2.61 8.95 3.62
N HIS A 97 1.75 7.98 3.93
CA HIS A 97 0.64 8.15 4.86
C HIS A 97 1.11 8.63 6.22
N ALA A 98 2.16 7.99 6.77
CA ALA A 98 2.74 8.39 8.04
C ALA A 98 3.32 9.82 7.97
N GLY A 99 3.95 10.20 6.85
CA GLY A 99 4.41 11.57 6.63
C GLY A 99 3.29 12.60 6.64
N HIS A 100 2.13 12.28 6.08
CA HIS A 100 0.95 13.16 6.15
C HIS A 100 0.38 13.25 7.59
N GLU A 101 0.34 12.14 8.33
CA GLU A 101 -0.22 12.10 9.68
C GLU A 101 0.66 12.80 10.71
N TYR A 102 1.98 12.73 10.54
CA TYR A 102 2.95 13.22 11.53
C TYR A 102 3.79 14.43 11.06
N GLY A 103 3.49 14.99 9.88
CA GLY A 103 4.02 16.29 9.42
C GLY A 103 5.41 16.25 8.76
N TYR A 104 5.77 15.17 8.09
CA TYR A 104 7.04 15.02 7.33
C TYR A 104 6.84 14.53 5.88
N TYR A 105 5.68 14.86 5.30
CA TYR A 105 5.25 14.39 4.00
C TYR A 105 6.25 14.70 2.87
N GLU A 106 6.74 15.94 2.80
CA GLU A 106 7.63 16.38 1.71
C GLU A 106 8.94 15.58 1.69
N GLU A 107 9.54 15.37 2.86
CA GLU A 107 10.79 14.64 3.01
C GLU A 107 10.64 13.17 2.61
N ILE A 108 9.58 12.50 3.07
CA ILE A 108 9.39 11.08 2.80
C ILE A 108 8.98 10.82 1.35
N VAL A 109 8.19 11.72 0.73
CA VAL A 109 7.82 11.59 -0.68
C VAL A 109 9.04 11.70 -1.58
N VAL A 110 9.94 12.65 -1.34
CA VAL A 110 11.18 12.80 -2.12
C VAL A 110 12.06 11.55 -1.98
N PHE A 111 12.24 11.05 -0.75
CA PHE A 111 13.01 9.83 -0.51
C PHE A 111 12.40 8.61 -1.24
N MET A 112 11.09 8.41 -1.12
CA MET A 112 10.37 7.32 -1.78
C MET A 112 10.44 7.44 -3.31
N LEU A 113 10.36 8.67 -3.83
CA LEU A 113 10.48 8.94 -5.25
C LEU A 113 11.86 8.52 -5.78
N ASN A 114 12.93 8.88 -5.08
CA ASN A 114 14.30 8.53 -5.47
C ASN A 114 14.52 7.01 -5.40
N LEU A 115 14.12 6.38 -4.29
CA LEU A 115 14.24 4.94 -4.07
C LEU A 115 13.53 4.13 -5.17
N LEU A 116 12.26 4.47 -5.43
CA LEU A 116 11.44 3.74 -6.39
C LEU A 116 11.79 4.07 -7.83
N SER A 117 12.20 5.30 -8.13
CA SER A 117 12.72 5.65 -9.46
C SER A 117 13.99 4.86 -9.78
N GLY A 118 14.92 4.73 -8.83
CA GLY A 118 16.13 3.93 -9.02
C GLY A 118 15.83 2.45 -9.31
N ALA A 119 14.81 1.89 -8.65
CA ALA A 119 14.41 0.51 -8.83
C ALA A 119 13.61 0.27 -10.13
N LEU A 120 12.69 1.17 -10.47
CA LEU A 120 11.64 0.91 -11.46
C LEU A 120 11.78 1.70 -12.77
N LYS A 121 12.36 2.90 -12.74
CA LYS A 121 12.45 3.78 -13.91
C LYS A 121 13.73 3.53 -14.70
N ASP A 122 13.57 3.23 -16.00
CA ASP A 122 14.67 2.99 -16.94
C ASP A 122 15.71 1.95 -16.47
N ASN A 123 15.31 1.05 -15.57
CA ASN A 123 16.18 0.03 -14.98
C ASN A 123 16.20 -1.21 -15.88
N THR A 124 17.31 -1.41 -16.59
CA THR A 124 17.50 -2.56 -17.49
C THR A 124 17.58 -3.91 -16.77
N ASP A 125 17.79 -3.90 -15.46
CA ASP A 125 17.78 -5.08 -14.60
C ASP A 125 16.36 -5.50 -14.18
N LEU A 126 15.34 -4.67 -14.44
CA LEU A 126 13.94 -4.97 -14.13
C LEU A 126 13.29 -5.79 -15.27
N GLU A 127 12.62 -6.89 -14.89
CA GLU A 127 11.70 -7.62 -15.77
C GLU A 127 10.27 -7.05 -15.67
N LYS A 128 9.77 -6.92 -14.44
CA LYS A 128 8.41 -6.46 -14.12
C LYS A 128 8.33 -6.00 -12.68
N GLY A 129 7.61 -4.91 -12.43
CA GLY A 129 7.22 -4.44 -11.10
C GLY A 129 5.72 -4.64 -10.85
N VAL A 130 5.35 -5.06 -9.65
CA VAL A 130 3.98 -5.02 -9.14
C VAL A 130 4.02 -4.27 -7.82
N VAL A 131 3.25 -3.20 -7.73
CA VAL A 131 3.20 -2.32 -6.57
C VAL A 131 1.76 -2.21 -6.11
N THR A 132 1.50 -2.40 -4.81
CA THR A 132 0.17 -2.26 -4.20
C THR A 132 0.18 -1.10 -3.21
N GLY A 133 -0.92 -0.36 -3.15
CA GLY A 133 -1.12 0.76 -2.24
C GLY A 133 -2.53 1.32 -2.35
N ILE A 134 -2.85 2.24 -1.47
CA ILE A 134 -4.15 2.90 -1.35
C ILE A 134 -4.18 4.24 -2.12
N LEU A 135 -3.08 5.01 -2.15
CA LEU A 135 -2.98 6.39 -2.66
C LEU A 135 -2.53 6.50 -4.14
N PRO A 136 -3.44 6.51 -5.13
CA PRO A 136 -3.04 6.46 -6.53
C PRO A 136 -2.41 7.79 -7.01
N LEU A 137 -2.77 8.92 -6.38
CA LEU A 137 -2.24 10.24 -6.74
C LEU A 137 -0.73 10.34 -6.50
N VAL A 138 -0.25 9.79 -5.38
CA VAL A 138 1.19 9.79 -5.07
C VAL A 138 1.93 8.81 -5.98
N PHE A 139 1.28 7.71 -6.38
CA PHE A 139 1.83 6.83 -7.41
C PHE A 139 2.05 7.59 -8.72
N ASN A 140 1.02 8.30 -9.18
CA ASN A 140 1.08 9.03 -10.45
C ASN A 140 2.11 10.18 -10.42
N SER A 141 2.31 10.84 -9.28
CA SER A 141 3.35 11.87 -9.16
C SER A 141 4.76 11.27 -9.19
N ILE A 142 5.02 10.24 -8.38
CA ILE A 142 6.31 9.54 -8.31
C ILE A 142 6.68 8.91 -9.65
N PHE A 143 5.71 8.38 -10.38
CA PHE A 143 5.91 7.61 -11.60
C PHE A 143 5.46 8.32 -12.87
N SER A 144 5.28 9.65 -12.83
CA SER A 144 4.89 10.48 -13.97
C SER A 144 5.81 10.34 -15.20
N GLY A 145 7.04 9.83 -15.02
CA GLY A 145 7.99 9.54 -16.09
C GLY A 145 8.18 8.05 -16.43
N LEU A 146 7.34 7.13 -15.92
CA LEU A 146 7.40 5.72 -16.32
C LEU A 146 6.67 5.51 -17.65
N ASN A 147 7.40 5.03 -18.65
CA ASN A 147 6.85 4.79 -19.99
C ASN A 147 5.98 3.52 -20.11
N ASN A 148 5.95 2.66 -19.08
CA ASN A 148 5.30 1.33 -19.13
C ASN A 148 4.43 1.07 -17.88
N LEU A 149 3.76 2.10 -17.38
CA LEU A 149 2.91 2.02 -16.19
C LEU A 149 1.47 1.67 -16.57
N ASP A 150 0.91 0.61 -15.97
CA ASP A 150 -0.52 0.35 -15.99
C ASP A 150 -1.05 0.42 -14.56
N VAL A 151 -2.08 1.23 -14.35
CA VAL A 151 -2.73 1.39 -13.05
C VAL A 151 -3.97 0.49 -13.03
N LEU A 152 -4.02 -0.40 -12.05
CA LEU A 152 -5.07 -1.41 -11.91
C LEU A 152 -5.97 -1.05 -10.73
N PRO A 153 -6.89 -0.07 -10.86
CA PRO A 153 -7.78 0.29 -9.78
C PRO A 153 -8.77 -0.85 -9.52
N LEU A 154 -9.17 -0.97 -8.26
CA LEU A 154 -10.12 -1.97 -7.78
C LEU A 154 -11.49 -1.93 -8.51
N LEU A 155 -11.84 -0.79 -9.10
CA LEU A 155 -13.10 -0.58 -9.84
C LEU A 155 -13.10 -1.20 -11.24
N ARG A 156 -11.99 -1.77 -11.70
CA ARG A 156 -11.90 -2.44 -12.99
C ARG A 156 -12.79 -3.70 -13.02
N PRO A 157 -13.55 -3.94 -14.11
CA PRO A 157 -14.42 -5.12 -14.23
C PRO A 157 -13.69 -6.45 -14.03
N GLU A 158 -12.40 -6.51 -14.35
CA GLU A 158 -11.58 -7.72 -14.19
C GLU A 158 -11.37 -8.11 -12.72
N PHE A 159 -11.62 -7.20 -11.76
CA PHE A 159 -11.43 -7.43 -10.32
C PHE A 159 -12.73 -7.49 -9.52
N GLN A 160 -13.89 -7.43 -10.19
CA GLN A 160 -15.22 -7.31 -9.58
C GLN A 160 -15.65 -8.48 -8.67
N ASP A 161 -14.92 -9.59 -8.70
CA ASP A 161 -15.17 -10.80 -7.90
C ASP A 161 -13.92 -11.25 -7.11
N CYS A 162 -12.86 -10.43 -7.09
CA CYS A 162 -11.58 -10.79 -6.49
C CYS A 162 -11.47 -10.36 -5.01
N PHE A 163 -12.35 -9.48 -4.53
CA PHE A 163 -12.24 -8.85 -3.23
C PHE A 163 -13.60 -8.82 -2.54
N GLY A 164 -13.64 -9.05 -1.23
CA GLY A 164 -14.89 -8.97 -0.47
C GLY A 164 -15.78 -10.22 -0.53
N PHE A 165 -17.00 -10.09 0.02
CA PHE A 165 -18.06 -11.08 -0.15
C PHE A 165 -19.08 -10.61 -1.17
N LEU A 166 -19.41 -11.45 -2.14
CA LEU A 166 -20.49 -11.21 -3.09
C LEU A 166 -21.86 -11.45 -2.46
N VAL A 167 -22.91 -10.90 -3.06
CA VAL A 167 -24.30 -11.13 -2.61
C VAL A 167 -24.66 -12.62 -2.44
N PRO A 168 -24.30 -13.53 -3.38
CA PRO A 168 -24.56 -14.96 -3.22
C PRO A 168 -23.78 -15.58 -2.06
N GLU A 169 -22.52 -15.17 -1.85
CA GLU A 169 -21.69 -15.65 -0.74
C GLU A 169 -22.21 -15.16 0.61
N LEU A 170 -22.72 -13.92 0.67
CA LEU A 170 -23.37 -13.40 1.87
C LEU A 170 -24.64 -14.18 2.20
N LYS A 171 -25.39 -14.62 1.18
CA LYS A 171 -26.55 -15.51 1.37
C LYS A 171 -26.11 -16.87 1.91
N GLN A 172 -25.06 -17.47 1.35
CA GLN A 172 -24.52 -18.73 1.86
C GLN A 172 -24.07 -18.59 3.32
N LEU A 173 -23.33 -17.54 3.67
CA LEU A 173 -22.93 -17.25 5.04
C LEU A 173 -24.13 -17.08 5.98
N SER A 174 -25.23 -16.53 5.49
CA SER A 174 -26.46 -16.41 6.28
C SER A 174 -27.08 -17.75 6.64
N GLU A 175 -27.00 -18.72 5.73
CA GLU A 175 -27.48 -20.08 5.95
C GLU A 175 -26.51 -20.84 6.87
N ASP A 176 -25.21 -20.81 6.56
CA ASP A 176 -24.16 -21.51 7.31
C ASP A 176 -24.11 -21.10 8.79
N PHE A 177 -24.33 -19.81 9.08
CA PHE A 177 -24.35 -19.27 10.44
C PHE A 177 -25.76 -19.16 11.03
N SER A 178 -26.80 -19.65 10.34
CA SER A 178 -28.20 -19.60 10.80
C SER A 178 -28.62 -18.19 11.23
N LEU A 179 -28.38 -17.21 10.35
CA LEU A 179 -28.84 -15.83 10.53
C LEU A 179 -30.36 -15.76 10.35
N THR A 180 -31.03 -14.96 11.17
CA THR A 180 -32.45 -14.63 10.93
C THR A 180 -32.57 -13.62 9.80
N ASP A 181 -33.75 -13.55 9.16
CA ASP A 181 -34.03 -12.57 8.11
C ASP A 181 -33.77 -11.13 8.59
N ASN A 182 -34.12 -10.83 9.85
CA ASN A 182 -33.87 -9.54 10.47
C ASN A 182 -32.37 -9.26 10.63
N GLN A 183 -31.57 -10.25 11.01
CA GLN A 183 -30.11 -10.10 11.14
C GLN A 183 -29.46 -9.91 9.77
N LEU A 184 -29.88 -10.65 8.75
CA LEU A 184 -29.38 -10.49 7.39
C LEU A 184 -29.76 -9.11 6.82
N ALA A 185 -30.99 -8.66 7.03
CA ALA A 185 -31.43 -7.33 6.61
C ALA A 185 -30.64 -6.22 7.32
N ALA A 186 -30.41 -6.37 8.63
CA ALA A 186 -29.61 -5.44 9.41
C ALA A 186 -28.16 -5.38 8.91
N LEU A 187 -27.51 -6.53 8.70
CA LEU A 187 -26.16 -6.63 8.13
C LEU A 187 -26.09 -5.91 6.77
N LYS A 188 -27.01 -6.22 5.85
CA LYS A 188 -27.04 -5.62 4.50
C LYS A 188 -27.22 -4.11 4.54
N THR A 189 -28.08 -3.62 5.42
CA THR A 189 -28.37 -2.19 5.57
C THR A 189 -27.18 -1.45 6.16
N TRP A 190 -26.54 -2.03 7.17
CA TRP A 190 -25.50 -1.34 7.94
C TRP A 190 -24.16 -1.31 7.23
N TYR A 191 -23.77 -2.41 6.58
CA TYR A 191 -22.51 -2.51 5.84
C TYR A 191 -22.61 -2.13 4.37
N ASN A 192 -23.83 -1.96 3.86
CA ASN A 192 -24.19 -1.36 2.57
C ASN A 192 -23.09 -1.49 1.50
N GLY A 193 -22.94 -2.70 0.95
CA GLY A 193 -21.80 -3.10 0.12
C GLY A 193 -21.46 -2.12 -1.01
N TYR A 194 -20.22 -2.21 -1.48
CA TYR A 194 -19.68 -1.34 -2.52
C TYR A 194 -20.01 -1.87 -3.91
N LEU A 195 -20.37 -0.98 -4.83
CA LEU A 195 -20.57 -1.33 -6.24
C LEU A 195 -19.24 -1.31 -6.98
N PHE A 196 -18.68 -2.48 -7.29
CA PHE A 196 -17.47 -2.62 -8.11
C PHE A 196 -17.85 -3.19 -9.47
N GLY A 197 -17.63 -2.43 -10.53
CA GLY A 197 -18.16 -2.77 -11.85
C GLY A 197 -19.68 -2.92 -11.80
N ASN A 198 -20.16 -4.16 -11.98
CA ASN A 198 -21.59 -4.49 -11.90
C ASN A 198 -21.97 -5.37 -10.70
N ARG A 199 -21.06 -5.53 -9.72
CA ARG A 199 -21.26 -6.40 -8.55
C ARG A 199 -21.25 -5.60 -7.26
N VAL A 200 -22.13 -5.99 -6.34
CA VAL A 200 -22.13 -5.49 -4.97
C VAL A 200 -21.25 -6.39 -4.11
N ILE A 201 -20.28 -5.77 -3.46
CA ILE A 201 -19.24 -6.41 -2.65
C ILE A 201 -19.32 -5.92 -1.21
N TYR A 202 -19.37 -6.84 -0.26
CA TYR A 202 -19.36 -6.53 1.17
C TYR A 202 -17.95 -6.62 1.75
N ASN A 203 -17.64 -5.70 2.67
CA ASN A 203 -16.36 -5.68 3.39
C ASN A 203 -16.18 -6.97 4.21
N PRO A 204 -15.10 -7.77 4.00
CA PRO A 204 -14.91 -9.03 4.72
C PRO A 204 -14.83 -8.85 6.22
N TRP A 205 -14.07 -7.87 6.68
CA TRP A 205 -13.82 -7.66 8.10
C TRP A 205 -15.11 -7.34 8.85
N SER A 206 -15.94 -6.47 8.27
CA SER A 206 -17.22 -6.08 8.84
C SER A 206 -18.20 -7.24 8.92
N VAL A 207 -18.31 -8.04 7.85
CA VAL A 207 -19.16 -9.24 7.80
C VAL A 207 -18.67 -10.28 8.80
N LEU A 208 -17.37 -10.60 8.81
CA LEU A 208 -16.81 -11.62 9.71
C LEU A 208 -16.97 -11.24 11.18
N ASN A 209 -16.74 -9.97 11.55
CA ASN A 209 -16.93 -9.53 12.93
C ASN A 209 -18.39 -9.55 13.36
N PHE A 210 -19.31 -9.19 12.45
CA PHE A 210 -20.74 -9.32 12.71
C PHE A 210 -21.13 -10.78 12.98
N LEU A 211 -20.65 -11.71 12.15
CA LEU A 211 -20.92 -13.14 12.29
C LEU A 211 -20.28 -13.73 13.56
N ALA A 212 -19.07 -13.28 13.90
CA ALA A 212 -18.36 -13.70 15.10
C ALA A 212 -18.95 -13.11 16.40
N SER A 213 -19.73 -12.04 16.30
CA SER A 213 -20.37 -11.42 17.46
C SER A 213 -21.50 -12.28 18.01
N SER A 214 -21.51 -12.49 19.32
CA SER A 214 -22.53 -13.31 20.00
C SER A 214 -23.95 -12.75 19.87
N ASP A 215 -24.10 -11.43 19.87
CA ASP A 215 -25.41 -10.77 19.72
C ASP A 215 -25.76 -10.45 18.27
N ARG A 216 -24.81 -10.63 17.33
CA ARG A 216 -24.96 -10.33 15.90
C ARG A 216 -25.58 -8.95 15.68
N PHE A 217 -25.12 -7.98 16.46
CA PHE A 217 -25.54 -6.59 16.34
C PHE A 217 -24.56 -5.83 15.42
N PRO A 218 -25.06 -5.08 14.41
CA PRO A 218 -24.19 -4.30 13.53
C PRO A 218 -23.43 -3.23 14.29
N ARG A 219 -22.13 -3.16 14.04
CA ARG A 219 -21.21 -2.20 14.68
C ARG A 219 -20.20 -1.66 13.67
N PRO A 220 -19.58 -0.50 13.96
CA PRO A 220 -18.53 0.08 13.12
C PRO A 220 -17.21 -0.69 13.25
N TYR A 221 -17.20 -1.95 12.81
CA TYR A 221 -16.00 -2.80 12.86
C TYR A 221 -14.84 -2.25 12.01
N TRP A 222 -15.11 -1.30 11.11
CA TRP A 222 -14.14 -0.60 10.28
C TRP A 222 -13.59 0.69 10.90
N ILE A 223 -14.21 1.27 11.94
CA ILE A 223 -13.77 2.57 12.49
C ILE A 223 -12.37 2.48 13.13
N ASN A 224 -12.01 1.32 13.69
CA ASN A 224 -10.73 1.14 14.37
C ASN A 224 -9.60 0.67 13.46
N THR A 225 -9.82 0.55 12.14
CA THR A 225 -8.85 -0.04 11.20
C THR A 225 -8.08 0.97 10.35
N GLY A 226 -8.28 2.29 10.53
CA GLY A 226 -7.53 3.30 9.76
C GLY A 226 -7.53 4.68 10.42
N SER A 227 -6.50 5.48 10.13
CA SER A 227 -6.42 6.89 10.51
C SER A 227 -7.27 7.73 9.55
N ASP A 228 -8.22 8.51 10.07
CA ASP A 228 -9.01 9.46 9.29
C ASP A 228 -8.30 10.83 9.15
N ALA A 229 -7.06 10.94 9.63
CA ALA A 229 -6.30 12.18 9.65
C ALA A 229 -6.12 12.80 8.26
N LEU A 230 -5.88 11.97 7.24
CA LEU A 230 -5.77 12.45 5.85
C LEU A 230 -7.10 13.02 5.34
N LEU A 231 -8.21 12.32 5.59
CA LEU A 231 -9.53 12.78 5.18
C LEU A 231 -9.92 14.06 5.91
N ARG A 232 -9.65 14.15 7.22
CA ARG A 232 -9.85 15.37 8.02
C ARG A 232 -9.01 16.51 7.48
N GLY A 233 -7.74 16.27 7.18
CA GLY A 233 -6.83 17.24 6.56
C GLY A 233 -7.40 17.78 5.25
N LEU A 234 -7.82 16.88 4.34
CA LEU A 234 -8.45 17.25 3.08
C LEU A 234 -9.72 18.08 3.29
N ILE A 235 -10.63 17.69 4.18
CA ILE A 235 -11.88 18.42 4.43
C ILE A 235 -11.62 19.81 5.03
N THR A 236 -10.62 19.93 5.90
CA THR A 236 -10.34 21.17 6.65
C THR A 236 -9.42 22.15 5.91
N HIS A 237 -8.56 21.66 5.01
CA HIS A 237 -7.55 22.45 4.29
C HIS A 237 -7.83 22.54 2.78
N SER A 238 -8.94 21.98 2.29
CA SER A 238 -9.38 22.11 0.91
C SER A 238 -9.80 23.53 0.53
N GLU A 239 -9.76 23.83 -0.77
CA GLU A 239 -10.27 25.07 -1.37
C GLU A 239 -11.68 25.43 -0.86
N THR A 240 -11.96 26.73 -0.78
CA THR A 240 -13.28 27.29 -0.44
C THR A 240 -14.35 26.73 -1.37
N GLY A 241 -15.09 25.72 -0.90
CA GLY A 241 -16.15 25.04 -1.65
C GLY A 241 -16.23 23.54 -1.38
N PHE A 242 -15.10 22.88 -1.11
CA PHE A 242 -15.08 21.42 -0.88
C PHE A 242 -15.77 21.03 0.43
N GLN A 243 -15.63 21.81 1.50
CA GLN A 243 -16.37 21.56 2.74
C GLN A 243 -17.89 21.65 2.53
N ALA A 244 -18.37 22.69 1.83
CA ALA A 244 -19.79 22.87 1.52
C ALA A 244 -20.34 21.77 0.60
N GLN A 245 -19.50 21.28 -0.32
CA GLN A 245 -19.77 20.10 -1.12
C GLN A 245 -19.96 18.85 -0.23
N ILE A 246 -19.02 18.55 0.67
CA ILE A 246 -19.14 17.42 1.60
C ILE A 246 -20.41 17.55 2.47
N GLU A 247 -20.71 18.74 3.00
CA GLU A 247 -21.94 19.00 3.75
C GLU A 247 -23.21 18.72 2.93
N THR A 248 -23.21 19.10 1.64
CA THR A 248 -24.31 18.81 0.71
C THR A 248 -24.50 17.30 0.53
N LEU A 249 -23.42 16.53 0.34
CA LEU A 249 -23.49 15.08 0.23
C LEU A 249 -23.98 14.42 1.53
N LEU A 250 -23.50 14.89 2.68
CA LEU A 250 -23.92 14.37 4.00
C LEU A 250 -25.40 14.63 4.28
N ALA A 251 -25.96 15.73 3.75
CA ALA A 251 -27.38 16.04 3.79
C ALA A 251 -28.23 15.20 2.81
N GLY A 252 -27.60 14.29 2.03
CA GLY A 252 -28.26 13.50 0.99
C GLY A 252 -28.47 14.25 -0.33
N GLY A 253 -27.84 15.42 -0.48
CA GLY A 253 -27.80 16.18 -1.73
C GLY A 253 -26.88 15.54 -2.77
N THR A 254 -26.76 16.18 -3.92
CA THR A 254 -25.93 15.72 -5.04
C THR A 254 -25.03 16.86 -5.51
N ILE A 255 -23.80 16.54 -5.87
CA ILE A 255 -22.86 17.47 -6.49
C ILE A 255 -22.61 17.00 -7.92
N GLN A 256 -22.60 17.95 -8.86
CA GLN A 256 -22.04 17.74 -10.18
C GLN A 256 -20.74 18.53 -10.29
N THR A 257 -19.65 17.82 -10.54
CA THR A 257 -18.37 18.41 -10.90
C THR A 257 -18.15 18.22 -12.41
N PRO A 258 -17.49 19.17 -13.09
CA PRO A 258 -17.17 19.08 -14.51
C PRO A 258 -16.31 17.85 -14.87
#